data_AF-A0A960XXY6-F1
#
_entry.id   AF-A0A960XXY6-F1
#
_cell.length_a   1.000
_cell.length_b   1.000
_cell.length_c   1.000
_cell.angle_alpha   90.00
_cell.angle_beta   90.00
_cell.angle_gamma   90.00
#
_symmetry.space_group_name_H-M   'P 1'
#
loop_
_entity.id
_entity.type
_entity.pdbx_description
1 polymer ?
#
loop_
_entity_poly.entity_id
_entity_poly.type
_entity_poly.pdbx_seq_one_letter_code
_entity_poly.pdbx_strand_id
1 'polypeptide(L)'
;MWSKIRQILDEKLIRPFRESHAPVQELALGSSIGMFWAMTPLVGIQMYLVTMTWLLMKLLGRKINLAVALAMVWISNPITMGPLYYAFYKTGYIAFDLMGLNP
;
A
#
# COMPACT_ATOMS: atom_id res chain seq x y z
N MET A 1 28.62 19.48 7.08
CA MET A 1 27.29 19.17 7.65
C MET A 1 26.46 18.30 6.70
N TRP A 2 26.37 18.66 5.41
CA TRP A 2 25.64 17.89 4.39
C TRP A 2 26.16 16.48 4.13
N SER A 3 27.46 16.25 4.26
CA SER A 3 28.08 14.92 4.15
C SER A 3 27.65 13.96 5.26
N LYS A 4 27.58 14.43 6.51
CA LYS A 4 27.13 13.62 7.65
C LYS A 4 25.66 13.22 7.53
N ILE A 5 24.80 14.14 7.07
CA ILE A 5 23.37 13.86 6.87
C ILE A 5 23.17 12.81 5.77
N ARG A 6 23.88 12.94 4.64
CA ARG A 6 23.86 11.92 3.58
C ARG A 6 24.34 10.57 4.08
N GLN A 7 25.43 10.53 4.85
CA GLN A 7 25.97 9.29 5.40
C GLN A 7 24.99 8.57 6.34
N ILE A 8 24.27 9.33 7.18
CA ILE A 8 23.24 8.77 8.08
C ILE A 8 22.03 8.27 7.29
N LEU A 9 21.56 9.02 6.28
CA LEU A 9 20.49 8.56 5.40
C LEU A 9 20.91 7.28 4.66
N ASP A 10 22.14 7.24 4.17
CA ASP A 10 22.67 6.10 3.44
C ASP A 10 22.74 4.86 4.33
N GLU A 11 23.28 4.97 5.55
CA GLU A 11 23.42 3.84 6.46
C GLU A 11 22.10 3.34 7.04
N LYS A 12 21.21 4.25 7.45
CA LYS A 12 19.98 3.87 8.17
C LYS A 12 18.79 3.61 7.28
N LEU A 13 18.74 4.23 6.10
CA LEU A 13 17.59 4.14 5.20
C LEU A 13 17.98 3.42 3.90
N ILE A 14 19.03 3.84 3.21
CA ILE A 14 19.29 3.34 1.85
C ILE A 14 19.93 1.94 1.87
N ARG A 15 20.94 1.69 2.70
CA ARG A 15 21.59 0.38 2.84
C ARG A 15 20.60 -0.73 3.23
N PRO A 16 19.81 -0.62 4.31
CA PRO A 16 18.89 -1.70 4.67
C PRO A 16 17.80 -1.93 3.64
N PHE A 17 17.37 -0.91 2.87
CA PHE A 17 16.45 -1.13 1.76
C PHE A 17 17.13 -1.78 0.54
N ARG A 18 18.36 -1.40 0.22
CA ARG A 18 19.12 -1.92 -0.93
C ARG A 18 19.68 -3.32 -0.70
N GLU A 19 20.06 -3.62 0.53
CA GLU A 19 20.66 -4.90 0.95
C GLU A 19 19.62 -5.83 1.61
N SER A 20 18.35 -5.41 1.68
CA SER A 20 17.25 -6.28 2.11
C SER A 20 17.02 -7.37 1.08
N HIS A 21 17.63 -8.53 1.32
CA HIS A 21 17.21 -9.80 0.75
C HIS A 21 15.98 -10.32 1.51
N ALA A 22 14.90 -9.54 1.51
CA ALA A 22 13.61 -10.06 1.98
C ALA A 22 13.18 -11.20 1.03
N PRO A 23 12.73 -12.35 1.54
CA PRO A 23 12.23 -13.44 0.72
C PRO A 23 11.12 -12.93 -0.21
N VAL A 24 11.13 -13.34 -1.47
CA VAL A 24 10.15 -12.91 -2.49
C VAL A 24 8.70 -13.09 -2.01
N GLN A 25 8.45 -14.14 -1.22
CA GLN A 25 7.15 -14.42 -0.61
C GLN A 25 6.69 -13.32 0.35
N GLU A 26 7.57 -12.80 1.21
CA GLU A 26 7.23 -11.74 2.18
C GLU A 26 6.94 -10.40 1.47
N LEU A 27 7.67 -10.14 0.38
CA LEU A 27 7.47 -8.99 -0.48
C LEU A 27 6.13 -9.08 -1.22
N ALA A 28 5.81 -10.24 -1.80
CA ALA A 28 4.56 -10.49 -2.50
C ALA A 28 3.34 -10.44 -1.56
N LEU A 29 3.47 -10.95 -0.34
CA LEU A 29 2.43 -10.83 0.68
C LEU A 29 2.26 -9.37 1.11
N GLY A 30 3.35 -8.65 1.36
CA GLY A 30 3.29 -7.21 1.68
C GLY A 30 2.65 -6.40 0.56
N SER A 31 3.01 -6.66 -0.69
CA SER A 31 2.47 -5.92 -1.83
C SER A 31 0.99 -6.20 -2.06
N SER A 32 0.55 -7.45 -1.94
CA SER A 32 -0.86 -7.82 -2.11
C SER A 32 -1.76 -7.20 -1.04
N ILE A 33 -1.33 -7.20 0.23
CA ILE A 33 -2.08 -6.56 1.33
C ILE A 33 -2.12 -5.05 1.14
N GLY A 34 -0.98 -4.44 0.82
CA GLY A 34 -0.91 -3.00 0.57
C GLY A 34 -1.80 -2.58 -0.60
N MET A 35 -1.81 -3.36 -1.69
CA MET A 35 -2.69 -3.13 -2.84
C MET A 35 -4.17 -3.28 -2.48
N PHE A 36 -4.52 -4.31 -1.72
CA PHE A 36 -5.89 -4.51 -1.25
C PHE A 36 -6.42 -3.28 -0.49
N TRP A 37 -5.62 -2.75 0.44
CA TRP A 37 -5.98 -1.53 1.16
C TRP A 37 -5.95 -0.28 0.28
N ALA A 38 -5.05 -0.20 -0.70
CA ALA A 38 -5.00 0.91 -1.65
C ALA A 38 -6.30 1.03 -2.47
N MET A 39 -6.96 -0.10 -2.76
CA MET A 39 -8.22 -0.08 -3.50
C MET A 39 -9.42 0.37 -2.66
N THR A 40 -9.30 0.41 -1.34
CA THR A 40 -10.36 0.97 -0.49
C THR A 40 -10.31 2.49 -0.55
N PRO A 41 -11.43 3.24 -0.63
CA PRO A 41 -11.41 4.70 -0.67
C PRO A 41 -11.14 5.36 0.71
N LEU A 42 -10.29 4.75 1.54
CA LEU A 42 -10.01 5.13 2.93
C LEU A 42 -8.74 6.00 3.07
N VAL A 43 -8.54 6.94 2.15
CA VAL A 43 -7.31 7.77 2.06
C VAL A 43 -7.01 8.43 3.42
N GLY A 44 -5.78 8.26 3.90
CA GLY A 44 -5.32 8.74 5.21
C GLY A 44 -5.40 7.68 6.32
N ILE A 45 -6.52 6.96 6.44
CA ILE A 45 -6.69 5.91 7.47
C ILE A 45 -6.04 4.59 7.06
N GLN A 46 -5.91 4.33 5.75
CA GLN A 46 -5.29 3.12 5.21
C GLN A 46 -3.93 2.76 5.82
N MET A 47 -3.08 3.76 6.12
CA MET A 47 -1.75 3.52 6.71
C MET A 47 -1.85 2.82 8.07
N TYR A 48 -2.85 3.19 8.89
CA TYR A 48 -3.13 2.54 10.16
C TYR A 48 -3.67 1.12 9.94
N LEU A 49 -4.59 0.94 8.99
CA LEU A 49 -5.17 -0.38 8.66
C LEU A 49 -4.12 -1.37 8.14
N VAL A 50 -3.19 -0.91 7.32
CA VAL A 50 -2.05 -1.71 6.83
C VAL A 50 -1.11 -2.07 7.96
N THR A 51 -0.85 -1.14 8.88
CA THR A 51 -0.04 -1.43 10.06
C THR A 51 -0.73 -2.42 11.00
N MET A 52 -2.06 -2.31 11.17
CA MET A 52 -2.85 -3.26 11.95
C MET A 52 -2.85 -4.65 11.32
N THR A 53 -3.07 -4.76 10.01
CA THR A 53 -3.00 -6.04 9.30
C THR A 53 -1.61 -6.66 9.36
N TRP A 54 -0.55 -5.86 9.24
CA TRP A 54 0.81 -6.32 9.46
C TRP A 54 1.02 -6.86 10.88
N LEU A 55 0.52 -6.16 11.91
CA LEU A 55 0.62 -6.61 13.30
C LEU A 55 -0.10 -7.95 13.52
N LEU A 56 -1.31 -8.10 12.97
CA LEU A 56 -2.08 -9.34 13.02
C LEU A 56 -1.33 -10.49 12.33
N MET A 57 -0.75 -10.25 11.15
CA MET A 57 0.00 -11.30 10.45
C MET A 57 1.30 -11.66 11.15
N LYS A 58 1.96 -10.70 11.80
CA LYS A 58 3.12 -10.94 12.66
C LYS A 58 2.75 -11.82 13.86
N LEU A 59 1.59 -11.60 14.49
CA LEU A 59 1.06 -12.45 15.57
C LEU A 59 0.76 -13.88 15.09
N LEU A 60 0.34 -14.04 13.84
CA LEU A 60 0.11 -15.33 13.20
C LEU A 60 1.41 -16.01 12.70
N GLY A 61 2.59 -15.47 13.02
CA GLY A 61 3.87 -16.03 12.65
C GLY A 61 4.29 -15.79 11.19
N ARG A 62 3.55 -14.96 10.44
CA ARG A 62 3.89 -14.58 9.06
C ARG A 62 4.71 -13.29 9.04
N LYS A 63 5.87 -13.35 8.40
CA LYS A 63 6.72 -12.19 8.17
C LYS A 63 6.28 -11.48 6.89
N ILE A 64 6.07 -10.17 7.00
CA ILE A 64 5.58 -9.34 5.90
C ILE A 64 6.39 -8.06 5.89
N ASN A 65 6.78 -7.65 4.69
CA ASN A 65 7.50 -6.41 4.52
C ASN A 65 6.53 -5.21 4.62
N LEU A 66 6.52 -4.57 5.80
CA LEU A 66 5.69 -3.40 6.08
C LEU A 66 6.00 -2.24 5.13
N ALA A 67 7.27 -2.02 4.79
CA ALA A 67 7.65 -0.91 3.95
C ALA A 67 7.05 -1.03 2.54
N VAL A 68 7.06 -2.24 1.98
CA VAL A 68 6.41 -2.50 0.68
C VAL A 68 4.90 -2.39 0.77
N ALA A 69 4.28 -2.90 1.84
CA ALA A 69 2.84 -2.76 2.03
C ALA A 69 2.39 -1.30 2.09
N LEU A 70 3.12 -0.45 2.84
CA LEU A 70 2.83 0.98 2.92
C LEU A 70 3.13 1.70 1.60
N ALA A 71 4.17 1.31 0.87
CA ALA A 71 4.46 1.87 -0.45
C ALA A 71 3.32 1.60 -1.46
N MET A 72 2.71 0.42 -1.42
CA MET A 72 1.57 0.09 -2.28
C MET A 72 0.31 0.90 -1.94
N VAL A 73 0.09 1.24 -0.68
CA VAL A 73 -1.04 2.09 -0.24
C VAL A 73 -0.97 3.49 -0.83
N TRP A 74 0.25 3.99 -1.08
CA TRP A 74 0.46 5.31 -1.68
C TRP A 74 0.08 5.39 -3.16
N ILE A 75 -0.32 4.28 -3.79
CA ILE A 75 -0.95 4.29 -5.11
C ILE A 75 -2.26 5.10 -5.07
N SER A 76 -3.02 5.00 -3.98
CA SER A 76 -4.24 5.78 -3.71
C SER A 76 -3.94 6.99 -2.82
N ASN A 77 -3.25 7.98 -3.38
CA ASN A 77 -2.89 9.22 -2.70
C ASN A 77 -3.88 10.35 -3.06
N PRO A 78 -3.85 11.51 -2.37
CA PRO A 78 -4.76 12.62 -2.63
C PRO A 78 -4.76 13.16 -4.07
N ILE A 79 -3.70 12.90 -4.83
CA ILE A 79 -3.57 13.32 -6.23
C ILE A 79 -4.25 12.28 -7.14
N THR A 80 -4.01 10.99 -6.89
CA THR A 80 -4.58 9.90 -7.70
C THR A 80 -6.02 9.55 -7.33
N MET A 81 -6.53 10.02 -6.19
CA MET A 81 -7.89 9.72 -5.72
C MET A 81 -8.98 10.25 -6.66
N GLY A 82 -8.78 11.42 -7.28
CA GLY A 82 -9.77 12.01 -8.19
C GLY A 82 -10.08 11.08 -9.36
N PRO A 83 -9.06 10.70 -10.16
CA PRO A 83 -9.21 9.70 -11.22
C PRO A 83 -9.72 8.35 -10.72
N LEU A 84 -9.24 7.88 -9.56
CA LEU A 84 -9.61 6.58 -9.00
C LEU A 84 -11.11 6.52 -8.64
N TYR A 85 -11.63 7.57 -8.00
CA TYR A 85 -13.04 7.65 -7.59
C TYR A 85 -13.96 7.77 -8.80
N TYR A 86 -13.54 8.51 -9.83
CA TYR A 86 -14.27 8.54 -11.09
C TYR A 86 -14.33 7.16 -11.76
N ALA A 87 -13.20 6.42 -11.77
CA ALA A 87 -13.17 5.06 -12.30
C ALA A 87 -14.10 4.12 -11.53
N PHE A 88 -14.11 4.19 -10.19
CA PHE A 88 -15.04 3.41 -9.36
C PHE A 88 -16.51 3.78 -9.62
N TYR A 89 -16.81 5.07 -9.74
CA TYR A 89 -18.16 5.52 -10.09
C TYR A 89 -18.61 4.99 -11.45
N LYS A 90 -17.77 5.14 -12.49
CA LYS A 90 -18.07 4.63 -13.84
C LYS A 90 -18.24 3.12 -13.87
N THR A 91 -17.38 2.39 -13.17
CA THR A 91 -17.45 0.92 -13.09
C THR A 91 -18.74 0.48 -12.41
N GLY A 92 -19.12 1.14 -11.31
CA GLY A 92 -20.38 0.88 -10.62
C GLY A 92 -21.59 1.20 -11.49
N TYR A 93 -21.59 2.32 -12.19
CA TYR A 93 -22.67 2.70 -13.11
C TYR A 93 -22.87 1.66 -14.22
N ILE A 94 -21.77 1.24 -14.88
CA ILE A 94 -21.82 0.20 -15.92
C ILE A 94 -22.32 -1.13 -15.33
N ALA A 95 -21.89 -1.49 -14.12
CA ALA A 95 -22.35 -2.71 -13.47
C ALA A 95 -23.86 -2.68 -13.17
N PHE A 96 -24.38 -1.56 -12.64
CA PHE A 96 -25.81 -1.40 -12.38
C PHE A 96 -26.65 -1.38 -13.67
N ASP A 97 -26.14 -0.74 -14.72
CA ASP A 97 -26.76 -0.72 -16.05
C ASP A 97 -26.86 -2.12 -16.65
N LEU A 98 -25.77 -2.90 -16.60
CA LEU A 98 -25.76 -4.31 -17.01
C LEU A 98 -26.72 -5.19 -16.20
N MET A 99 -26.93 -4.86 -14.92
CA MET A 99 -27.87 -5.57 -14.05
C MET A 99 -29.33 -5.12 -14.22
N GLY A 100 -29.61 -4.12 -15.06
CA GLY A 100 -30.96 -3.57 -15.25
C GLY A 100 -31.52 -2.88 -14.00
N LEU A 101 -30.64 -2.45 -13.09
CA LEU A 101 -30.97 -1.75 -11.85
C LEU A 101 -30.77 -0.22 -11.96
N ASN A 102 -30.50 0.26 -13.18
CA ASN A 102 -30.37 1.67 -13.50
C ASN A 102 -31.78 2.28 -13.63
N PRO A 103 -32.15 3.30 -12.85
CA PRO A 103 -33.44 3.98 -12.99
C PRO A 103 -33.56 4.76 -14.31
#